data_AF-A0A1H3EBG0-F1
#
_entry.id   AF-A0A1H3EBG0-F1
#
_cell.length_a   1.000
_cell.length_b   1.000
_cell.length_c   1.000
_cell.angle_alpha   90.00
_cell.angle_beta   90.00
_cell.angle_gamma   90.00
#
_symmetry.space_group_name_H-M   'P 1'
#
loop_
_entity.id
_entity.type
_entity.pdbx_description
1 polymer ?
#
loop_
_entity_poly.entity_id
_entity_poly.type
_entity_poly.pdbx_seq_one_letter_code
_entity_poly.pdbx_strand_id
1 'polypeptide(L)'
;MGNSLQEQLLKAGLVNVQKVKQTRTDKRKQVKQSGGQPTPEEQAARAAADRERAAKIERDRELNRQRQEEAARRAAENEIRQLIHTHRVVRDKGDLAYNFTDGSTLKRLYVNAEQHASLVAGRLAIVRQDTFYELVSAEIAERIQARNAALVLVFNRATDSNAADDPYAAYQVPDDLMW
;
A
#
# COMPACT_ATOMS: atom_id res chain seq x y z
N MET A 1 -40.49 11.91 -8.07
CA MET A 1 -40.44 13.17 -8.84
C MET A 1 -39.65 14.17 -8.03
N GLY A 2 -38.43 14.51 -8.44
CA GLY A 2 -37.57 15.43 -7.69
C GLY A 2 -37.96 16.87 -7.98
N ASN A 3 -38.30 17.64 -6.93
CA ASN A 3 -38.62 19.07 -7.06
C ASN A 3 -37.42 19.81 -7.66
N SER A 4 -37.66 20.63 -8.69
CA SER A 4 -36.57 21.30 -9.40
C SER A 4 -35.87 22.30 -8.47
N LEU A 5 -34.58 22.58 -8.69
CA LEU A 5 -33.82 23.55 -7.90
C LEU A 5 -34.53 24.92 -7.81
N GLN A 6 -35.27 25.32 -8.87
CA GLN A 6 -36.07 26.54 -8.87
C GLN A 6 -37.26 26.48 -7.91
N GLU A 7 -37.90 25.32 -7.77
CA GLU A 7 -39.01 25.10 -6.83
C GLU A 7 -38.52 25.04 -5.39
N GLN A 8 -37.31 24.51 -5.16
CA GLN A 8 -36.66 24.55 -3.86
C GLN A 8 -36.36 25.99 -3.43
N LEU A 9 -35.87 26.84 -4.35
CA LEU A 9 -35.59 28.26 -4.09
C LEU A 9 -36.86 29.11 -3.89
N LEU A 10 -37.94 28.82 -4.63
CA LEU A 10 -39.26 29.46 -4.45
C LEU A 10 -39.91 29.08 -3.12
N LYS A 11 -39.82 27.80 -2.75
CA LYS A 11 -40.36 27.29 -1.47
C LYS A 11 -39.57 27.80 -0.27
N ALA A 12 -38.26 28.05 -0.44
CA ALA A 12 -37.41 28.69 0.56
C ALA A 12 -37.61 30.22 0.67
N GLY A 13 -38.51 30.82 -0.10
CA GLY A 13 -38.81 32.26 -0.03
C GLY A 13 -37.74 33.19 -0.58
N LEU A 14 -36.68 32.65 -1.18
CA LEU A 14 -35.53 33.40 -1.70
C LEU A 14 -35.82 34.09 -3.05
N VAL A 15 -36.91 33.73 -3.74
CA VAL A 15 -37.24 34.25 -5.07
C VAL A 15 -38.74 34.51 -5.23
N ASN A 16 -39.10 35.67 -5.81
CA ASN A 16 -40.48 36.04 -6.09
C ASN A 16 -41.04 35.33 -7.35
N VAL A 17 -42.26 34.76 -7.23
CA VAL A 17 -43.01 34.08 -8.30
C VAL A 17 -43.11 34.92 -9.58
N GLN A 18 -43.27 36.25 -9.47
CA GLN A 18 -43.34 37.14 -10.63
C GLN A 18 -42.03 37.21 -11.41
N LYS A 19 -40.88 37.27 -10.71
CA LYS A 19 -39.55 37.26 -11.35
C LYS A 19 -39.27 35.95 -12.08
N VAL A 20 -39.73 34.81 -11.53
CA VAL A 20 -39.61 33.49 -12.18
C VAL A 20 -40.47 33.41 -13.44
N LYS A 21 -41.68 33.96 -13.43
CA LYS A 21 -42.54 34.02 -14.61
C LYS A 21 -41.97 34.94 -15.70
N GLN A 22 -41.47 36.12 -15.33
CA GLN A 22 -40.83 37.04 -16.29
C GLN A 22 -39.61 36.41 -16.97
N THR A 23 -38.67 35.86 -16.19
CA THR A 23 -37.47 35.19 -16.74
C THR A 23 -37.80 34.01 -17.66
N ARG A 24 -38.83 33.22 -17.35
CA ARG A 24 -39.32 32.15 -18.25
C ARG A 24 -39.87 32.71 -19.56
N THR A 25 -40.58 33.84 -19.50
CA THR A 25 -41.22 34.46 -20.66
C THR A 25 -40.18 35.10 -21.57
N ASP A 26 -39.18 35.77 -21.00
CA ASP A 26 -38.06 36.36 -21.72
C ASP A 26 -37.19 35.28 -22.39
N LYS A 27 -36.88 34.18 -21.69
CA LYS A 27 -36.21 33.02 -22.29
C LYS A 27 -36.98 32.47 -23.49
N ARG A 28 -38.30 32.35 -23.39
CA ARG A 28 -39.14 31.81 -24.46
C ARG A 28 -39.17 32.71 -25.69
N LYS A 29 -39.10 34.04 -25.51
CA LYS A 29 -38.95 35.00 -26.61
C LYS A 29 -37.57 34.91 -27.26
N GLN A 30 -36.51 34.81 -26.45
CA GLN A 30 -35.13 34.70 -26.91
C GLN A 30 -34.92 33.45 -27.78
N VAL A 31 -35.43 32.29 -27.36
CA VAL A 31 -35.36 31.02 -28.12
C VAL A 31 -36.13 31.11 -29.45
N LYS A 32 -37.24 31.85 -29.49
CA LYS A 32 -38.05 32.03 -30.69
C LYS A 32 -37.35 32.98 -31.69
N GLN A 33 -36.59 33.95 -31.21
CA GLN A 33 -35.80 34.88 -32.02
C GLN A 33 -34.52 34.24 -32.56
N SER A 34 -33.90 33.31 -31.83
CA SER A 34 -32.71 32.59 -32.29
C SER A 34 -33.01 31.38 -33.19
N GLY A 35 -34.28 31.13 -33.53
CA GLY A 35 -34.69 29.97 -34.34
C GLY A 35 -34.41 28.63 -33.67
N GLY A 36 -34.27 28.60 -32.33
CA GLY A 36 -33.87 27.42 -31.59
C GLY A 36 -32.36 27.13 -31.60
N GLN A 37 -31.54 27.95 -32.27
CA GLN A 37 -30.08 27.83 -32.16
C GLN A 37 -29.57 28.43 -30.84
N PRO A 38 -28.59 27.77 -30.21
CA PRO A 38 -27.98 28.27 -28.98
C PRO A 38 -27.20 29.56 -29.27
N THR A 39 -27.36 30.55 -28.41
CA THR A 39 -26.65 31.83 -28.55
C THR A 39 -25.13 31.64 -28.40
N PRO A 40 -24.29 32.56 -28.92
CA PRO A 40 -22.83 32.48 -28.73
C PRO A 40 -22.43 32.37 -27.25
N GLU A 41 -23.16 33.05 -26.35
CA GLU A 41 -22.97 32.93 -24.90
C GLU A 41 -23.33 31.55 -24.36
N GLU A 42 -24.41 30.94 -24.83
CA GLU A 42 -24.79 29.57 -24.45
C GLU A 42 -23.79 28.53 -24.97
N GLN A 43 -23.24 28.73 -26.16
CA GLN A 43 -22.20 27.88 -26.73
C GLN A 43 -20.88 28.01 -25.94
N ALA A 44 -20.48 29.24 -25.59
CA ALA A 44 -19.30 29.49 -24.76
C ALA A 44 -19.45 28.89 -23.35
N ALA A 45 -20.64 29.03 -22.74
CA ALA A 45 -20.94 28.43 -21.44
C ALA A 45 -20.91 26.89 -21.48
N ARG A 46 -21.44 26.27 -22.55
CA ARG A 46 -21.36 24.81 -22.75
C ARG A 46 -19.91 24.36 -22.93
N ALA A 47 -19.13 25.04 -23.76
CA ALA A 47 -17.73 24.71 -23.98
C ALA A 47 -16.88 24.86 -22.70
N ALA A 48 -17.15 25.89 -21.89
CA ALA A 48 -16.51 26.05 -20.58
C ALA A 48 -16.88 24.91 -19.62
N ALA A 49 -18.17 24.56 -19.53
CA ALA A 49 -18.64 23.45 -18.69
C ALA A 49 -18.06 22.10 -19.13
N ASP A 50 -17.91 21.85 -20.43
CA ASP A 50 -17.32 20.61 -20.94
C ASP A 50 -15.81 20.55 -20.67
N ARG A 51 -15.09 21.69 -20.76
CA ARG A 51 -13.68 21.79 -20.35
C ARG A 51 -13.50 21.54 -18.85
N GLU A 52 -14.36 22.11 -18.01
CA GLU A 52 -14.34 21.87 -16.56
C GLU A 52 -14.63 20.40 -16.22
N ARG A 53 -15.60 19.78 -16.89
CA ARG A 53 -15.89 18.36 -16.74
C ARG A 53 -14.72 17.49 -17.15
N ALA A 54 -14.09 17.77 -18.30
CA ALA A 54 -12.92 17.04 -18.77
C ALA A 54 -11.75 17.18 -17.78
N ALA A 55 -11.47 18.40 -17.32
CA ALA A 55 -10.42 18.64 -16.32
C ALA A 55 -10.72 17.94 -14.98
N LYS A 56 -11.99 17.87 -14.57
CA LYS A 56 -12.41 17.13 -13.38
C LYS A 56 -12.23 15.62 -13.55
N ILE A 57 -12.61 15.07 -14.71
CA ILE A 57 -12.45 13.65 -15.03
C ILE A 57 -10.97 13.24 -14.96
N GLU A 58 -10.07 14.04 -15.56
CA GLU A 58 -8.64 13.75 -15.50
C GLU A 58 -8.09 13.80 -14.07
N ARG A 59 -8.49 14.80 -13.28
CA ARG A 59 -8.10 14.88 -11.86
C ARG A 59 -8.64 13.71 -11.04
N ASP A 60 -9.90 13.33 -11.26
CA ASP A 60 -10.53 12.21 -10.56
C ASP A 60 -9.87 10.88 -10.95
N ARG A 61 -9.46 10.72 -12.22
CA ARG A 61 -8.68 9.55 -12.69
C ARG A 61 -7.34 9.45 -11.98
N GLU A 62 -6.60 10.55 -11.87
CA GLU A 62 -5.31 10.60 -11.18
C GLU A 62 -5.45 10.21 -9.70
N LEU A 63 -6.40 10.83 -9.00
CA LEU A 63 -6.67 10.54 -7.60
C LEU A 63 -7.09 9.08 -7.38
N ASN A 64 -7.88 8.52 -8.29
CA ASN A 64 -8.27 7.12 -8.21
C ASN A 64 -7.09 6.18 -8.45
N ARG A 65 -6.18 6.50 -9.37
CA ARG A 65 -4.97 5.71 -9.60
C ARG A 65 -4.08 5.69 -8.36
N GLN A 66 -3.83 6.84 -7.74
CA GLN A 66 -3.04 6.92 -6.50
C GLN A 66 -3.66 6.11 -5.36
N ARG A 67 -4.99 6.16 -5.20
CA ARG A 67 -5.71 5.36 -4.21
C ARG A 67 -5.63 3.86 -4.50
N GLN A 68 -5.70 3.46 -5.77
CA GLN A 68 -5.57 2.06 -6.18
C GLN A 68 -4.17 1.52 -5.89
N GLU A 69 -3.12 2.31 -6.19
CA GLU A 69 -1.73 1.95 -5.90
C GLU A 69 -1.50 1.80 -4.39
N GLU A 70 -2.00 2.75 -3.58
CA GLU A 70 -1.90 2.66 -2.13
C GLU A 70 -2.66 1.44 -1.57
N ALA A 71 -3.87 1.19 -2.08
CA ALA A 71 -4.66 0.02 -1.68
C ALA A 71 -3.96 -1.28 -2.05
N ALA A 72 -3.35 -1.37 -3.23
CA ALA A 72 -2.59 -2.53 -3.68
C ALA A 72 -1.37 -2.78 -2.79
N ARG A 73 -0.61 -1.73 -2.44
CA ARG A 73 0.54 -1.85 -1.54
C ARG A 73 0.11 -2.38 -0.16
N ARG A 74 -0.94 -1.79 0.41
CA ARG A 74 -1.49 -2.22 1.71
C ARG A 74 -2.03 -3.65 1.65
N ALA A 75 -2.65 -4.04 0.54
CA ALA A 75 -3.13 -5.41 0.35
C ALA A 75 -1.98 -6.42 0.34
N ALA A 76 -0.88 -6.12 -0.37
CA ALA A 76 0.31 -6.98 -0.38
C ALA A 76 0.96 -7.09 1.01
N GLU A 77 1.08 -5.98 1.75
CA GLU A 77 1.57 -5.99 3.13
C GLU A 77 0.69 -6.83 4.06
N ASN A 78 -0.63 -6.71 3.94
CA ASN A 78 -1.58 -7.50 4.71
C ASN A 78 -1.53 -8.99 4.37
N GLU A 79 -1.36 -9.34 3.10
CA GLU A 79 -1.20 -10.73 2.66
C GLU A 79 0.02 -11.37 3.32
N ILE A 80 1.16 -10.66 3.34
CA ILE A 80 2.38 -11.14 4.01
C ILE A 80 2.15 -11.27 5.52
N ARG A 81 1.51 -10.28 6.16
CA ARG A 81 1.20 -10.32 7.59
C ARG A 81 0.34 -11.54 7.93
N GLN A 82 -0.68 -11.83 7.13
CA GLN A 82 -1.54 -13.00 7.31
C GLN A 82 -0.76 -14.30 7.11
N LEU A 83 0.13 -14.36 6.12
CA LEU A 83 0.97 -15.52 5.85
C LEU A 83 1.88 -15.83 7.06
N ILE A 84 2.57 -14.82 7.60
CA ILE A 84 3.40 -14.98 8.80
C ILE A 84 2.53 -15.40 9.98
N HIS A 85 1.41 -14.71 10.23
CA HIS A 85 0.55 -15.00 11.36
C HIS A 85 0.03 -16.45 11.32
N THR A 86 -0.35 -16.95 10.16
CA THR A 86 -0.93 -18.29 9.99
C THR A 86 0.11 -19.40 10.15
N HIS A 87 1.34 -19.16 9.72
CA HIS A 87 2.41 -20.16 9.70
C HIS A 87 3.52 -19.94 10.73
N ARG A 88 3.30 -19.04 11.71
CA ARG A 88 4.26 -18.83 12.79
C ARG A 88 4.41 -20.08 13.64
N VAL A 89 5.65 -20.38 14.01
CA VAL A 89 5.99 -21.46 14.94
C VAL A 89 5.91 -20.91 16.36
N VAL A 90 5.18 -21.59 17.24
CA VAL A 90 5.04 -21.20 18.65
C VAL A 90 6.38 -21.36 19.37
N ARG A 91 6.76 -20.35 20.15
CA ARG A 91 8.05 -20.23 20.85
C ARG A 91 7.96 -20.51 22.35
N ASP A 92 7.01 -21.34 22.77
CA ASP A 92 6.80 -21.61 24.19
C ASP A 92 8.05 -22.25 24.81
N LYS A 93 8.51 -21.67 25.93
CA LYS A 93 9.66 -22.14 26.74
C LYS A 93 11.01 -22.09 26.00
N GLY A 94 11.31 -20.97 25.36
CA GLY A 94 12.65 -20.71 24.83
C GLY A 94 13.59 -20.23 25.93
N ASP A 95 14.62 -21.02 26.24
CA ASP A 95 15.66 -20.67 27.23
C ASP A 95 16.96 -20.19 26.56
N LEU A 96 17.12 -20.42 25.25
CA LEU A 96 18.32 -20.07 24.50
C LEU A 96 18.11 -18.75 23.75
N ALA A 97 18.99 -17.79 23.99
CA ALA A 97 19.00 -16.52 23.26
C ALA A 97 19.71 -16.71 21.91
N TYR A 98 18.96 -16.60 20.81
CA TYR A 98 19.50 -16.50 19.46
C TYR A 98 19.68 -15.03 19.09
N ASN A 99 20.92 -14.62 18.81
CA ASN A 99 21.24 -13.23 18.46
C ASN A 99 21.23 -13.04 16.94
N PHE A 100 20.63 -11.95 16.48
CA PHE A 100 20.53 -11.61 15.06
C PHE A 100 20.51 -10.09 14.87
N THR A 101 20.83 -9.64 13.67
CA THR A 101 20.86 -8.20 13.32
C THR A 101 19.61 -7.79 12.57
N ASP A 102 18.99 -6.69 12.99
CA ASP A 102 17.96 -5.97 12.23
C ASP A 102 18.49 -4.56 11.93
N GLY A 103 18.90 -4.35 10.69
CA GLY A 103 19.67 -3.17 10.28
C GLY A 103 21.01 -3.09 11.01
N SER A 104 21.21 -2.00 11.78
CA SER A 104 22.41 -1.78 12.60
C SER A 104 22.27 -2.25 14.05
N THR A 105 21.11 -2.78 14.44
CA THR A 105 20.82 -3.14 15.83
C THR A 105 20.91 -4.64 16.06
N LEU A 106 21.63 -5.03 17.12
CA LEU A 106 21.64 -6.42 17.58
C LEU A 106 20.37 -6.71 18.40
N LYS A 107 19.65 -7.74 18.00
CA LYS A 107 18.43 -8.23 18.62
C LYS A 107 18.63 -9.66 19.10
N ARG A 108 17.77 -10.11 20.01
CA ARG A 108 17.78 -11.48 20.52
C ARG A 108 16.37 -12.06 20.53
N LEU A 109 16.26 -13.34 20.16
CA LEU A 109 15.03 -14.11 20.22
C LEU A 109 15.25 -15.32 21.11
N TYR A 110 14.37 -15.52 22.08
CA TYR A 110 14.42 -16.73 22.89
C TYR A 110 13.75 -17.88 22.15
N VAL A 111 14.49 -18.97 22.00
CA VAL A 111 14.11 -20.19 21.27
C VAL A 111 14.49 -21.42 22.10
N ASN A 112 13.84 -22.55 21.83
CA ASN A 112 14.25 -23.82 22.44
C ASN A 112 15.42 -24.47 21.65
N ALA A 113 16.01 -25.54 22.19
CA ALA A 113 17.16 -26.21 21.56
C ALA A 113 16.86 -26.77 20.16
N GLU A 114 15.66 -27.30 19.93
CA GLU A 114 15.24 -27.84 18.64
C GLU A 114 15.07 -26.74 17.58
N GLN A 115 14.47 -25.61 17.97
CA GLN A 115 14.31 -24.42 17.14
C GLN A 115 15.67 -23.80 16.81
N HIS A 116 16.58 -23.73 17.79
CA HIS A 116 17.95 -23.27 17.57
C HIS A 116 18.66 -24.15 16.53
N ALA A 117 18.63 -25.47 16.70
CA ALA A 117 19.21 -26.41 15.74
C ALA A 117 18.57 -26.27 14.35
N SER A 118 17.26 -26.08 14.29
CA SER A 118 16.52 -25.91 13.03
C SER A 118 16.82 -24.57 12.34
N LEU A 119 17.09 -23.50 13.08
CA LEU A 119 17.57 -22.21 12.57
C LEU A 119 18.96 -22.35 11.97
N VAL A 120 19.88 -23.00 12.68
CA VAL A 120 21.25 -23.26 12.21
C VAL A 120 21.23 -24.14 10.95
N ALA A 121 20.38 -25.18 10.94
CA ALA A 121 20.22 -26.07 9.80
C ALA A 121 19.44 -25.46 8.62
N GLY A 122 18.93 -24.24 8.76
CA GLY A 122 18.20 -23.57 7.67
C GLY A 122 16.78 -24.04 7.43
N ARG A 123 16.21 -24.82 8.35
CA ARG A 123 14.81 -25.31 8.27
C ARG A 123 13.81 -24.29 8.81
N LEU A 124 14.27 -23.42 9.70
CA LEU A 124 13.52 -22.26 10.21
C LEU A 124 14.21 -20.97 9.82
N ALA A 125 13.42 -19.91 9.76
CA ALA A 125 13.87 -18.54 9.52
C ALA A 125 13.27 -17.59 10.54
N ILE A 126 13.97 -16.48 10.81
CA ILE A 126 13.47 -15.36 11.60
C ILE A 126 12.96 -14.31 10.64
N VAL A 127 11.68 -13.96 10.80
CA VAL A 127 11.01 -12.91 10.03
C VAL A 127 10.52 -11.80 10.93
N ARG A 128 10.52 -10.57 10.41
CA ARG A 128 9.94 -9.40 11.09
C ARG A 128 8.46 -9.30 10.77
N GLN A 129 7.65 -9.24 11.82
CA GLN A 129 6.22 -8.95 11.74
C GLN A 129 5.93 -7.69 12.56
N ASP A 130 5.78 -6.55 11.86
CA ASP A 130 5.57 -5.24 12.47
C ASP A 130 6.68 -4.92 13.50
N THR A 131 6.37 -4.95 14.79
CA THR A 131 7.31 -4.68 15.90
C THR A 131 7.92 -5.95 16.49
N PHE A 132 7.40 -7.12 16.13
CA PHE A 132 7.80 -8.41 16.69
C PHE A 132 8.59 -9.24 15.69
N TYR A 133 9.27 -10.26 16.22
CA TYR A 133 10.02 -11.23 15.44
C TYR A 133 9.37 -12.59 15.61
N GLU A 134 9.13 -13.28 14.51
CA GLU A 134 8.50 -14.59 14.50
C GLU A 134 9.36 -15.63 13.78
N LEU A 135 9.15 -16.88 14.15
CA LEU A 135 9.76 -18.02 13.48
C LEU A 135 8.79 -18.59 12.45
N VAL A 136 9.29 -18.86 11.26
CA VAL A 136 8.55 -19.51 10.17
C VAL A 136 9.40 -20.63 9.58
N SER A 137 8.75 -21.58 8.90
CA SER A 137 9.46 -22.62 8.14
C SER A 137 10.19 -22.03 6.95
N ALA A 138 11.22 -22.74 6.47
CA ALA A 138 11.97 -22.37 5.27
C ALA A 138 11.07 -22.12 4.06
N GLU A 139 10.08 -22.98 3.82
CA GLU A 139 9.13 -22.82 2.70
C GLU A 139 8.38 -21.49 2.77
N ILE A 140 7.93 -21.10 3.96
CA ILE A 140 7.22 -19.83 4.15
C ILE A 140 8.18 -18.65 4.06
N ALA A 141 9.40 -18.80 4.58
CA ALA A 141 10.45 -17.80 4.45
C ALA A 141 10.77 -17.49 2.99
N GLU A 142 10.83 -18.51 2.12
CA GLU A 142 11.06 -18.34 0.67
C GLU A 142 9.89 -17.60 0.00
N ARG A 143 8.66 -17.94 0.36
CA ARG A 143 7.46 -17.24 -0.13
C ARG A 143 7.44 -15.78 0.30
N ILE A 144 7.88 -15.49 1.53
CA ILE A 144 8.00 -14.11 2.04
C ILE A 144 9.15 -13.40 1.32
N GLN A 145 10.30 -14.04 1.15
CA GLN A 145 11.48 -13.47 0.48
C GLN A 145 11.18 -13.06 -0.97
N ALA A 146 10.44 -13.89 -1.71
CA ALA A 146 10.01 -13.60 -3.07
C ALA A 146 9.10 -12.36 -3.18
N ARG A 147 8.42 -11.99 -2.09
CA ARG A 147 7.49 -10.85 -2.05
C ARG A 147 8.12 -9.62 -1.41
N ASN A 148 8.84 -9.81 -0.32
CA ASN A 148 9.54 -8.78 0.43
C ASN A 148 10.71 -9.39 1.23
N ALA A 149 11.90 -9.36 0.63
CA ALA A 149 13.13 -9.85 1.23
C ALA A 149 13.53 -9.11 2.51
N ALA A 150 13.15 -7.84 2.68
CA ALA A 150 13.52 -7.04 3.85
C ALA A 150 12.85 -7.49 5.16
N LEU A 151 11.82 -8.35 5.06
CA LEU A 151 11.17 -8.94 6.23
C LEU A 151 11.85 -10.21 6.71
N VAL A 152 12.73 -10.82 5.91
CA VAL A 152 13.48 -12.03 6.30
C VAL A 152 14.82 -11.59 6.87
N LEU A 153 15.01 -11.78 8.17
CA LEU A 153 16.21 -11.32 8.89
C LEU A 153 17.28 -12.40 8.96
N VAL A 154 16.85 -13.64 9.20
CA VAL A 154 17.74 -14.80 9.28
C VAL A 154 17.12 -15.92 8.48
N PHE A 155 17.84 -16.37 7.45
CA PHE A 155 17.50 -17.58 6.72
C PHE A 155 18.80 -18.22 6.26
N ASN A 156 19.31 -19.15 7.06
CA ASN A 156 20.55 -19.85 6.74
C ASN A 156 20.25 -20.89 5.66
N ARG A 157 20.96 -20.90 4.54
CA ARG A 157 20.88 -22.01 3.58
C ARG A 157 22.15 -22.83 3.69
N ALA A 158 22.05 -24.14 3.50
CA ALA A 158 23.21 -25.04 3.54
C ALA A 158 24.31 -24.68 2.51
N THR A 159 23.99 -23.85 1.51
CA THR A 159 24.93 -23.32 0.51
C THR A 159 25.50 -21.94 0.84
N ASP A 160 24.99 -21.24 1.86
CA ASP A 160 25.49 -19.91 2.28
C ASP A 160 26.61 -20.03 3.32
N SER A 161 27.44 -21.07 3.21
CA SER A 161 28.84 -20.95 3.61
C SER A 161 29.49 -19.92 2.69
N ASN A 162 29.35 -18.64 3.04
CA ASN A 162 30.06 -17.52 2.44
C ASN A 162 31.57 -17.73 2.63
N ALA A 163 32.15 -18.54 1.75
CA ALA A 163 33.58 -18.64 1.47
C ALA A 163 33.99 -17.65 0.36
N ALA A 164 33.23 -16.57 0.16
CA ALA A 164 33.34 -15.72 -1.02
C ALA A 164 33.81 -14.29 -0.74
N ASP A 165 34.13 -13.91 0.51
CA ASP A 165 34.68 -12.56 0.76
C ASP A 165 35.54 -12.47 2.04
N ASP A 166 36.42 -13.45 2.26
CA ASP A 166 37.49 -13.32 3.26
C ASP A 166 38.83 -12.98 2.58
N PRO A 167 39.26 -11.70 2.56
CA PRO A 167 40.56 -11.30 2.04
C PRO A 167 41.75 -11.85 2.85
N TYR A 168 41.52 -12.53 3.98
CA TYR A 168 42.53 -13.17 4.82
C TYR A 168 42.64 -14.70 4.64
N ALA A 169 41.82 -15.34 3.79
CA ALA A 169 41.93 -16.78 3.53
C ALA A 169 43.29 -17.23 2.94
N ALA A 170 44.07 -16.30 2.40
CA ALA A 170 45.43 -16.54 1.90
C ALA A 170 46.50 -16.59 3.01
N TYR A 171 46.18 -16.18 4.24
CA TYR A 171 47.10 -16.28 5.36
C TYR A 171 46.80 -17.57 6.14
N GLN A 172 47.42 -18.66 5.72
CA GLN A 172 47.57 -19.83 6.59
C GLN A 172 48.34 -19.40 7.84
N VAL A 173 47.66 -19.38 8.98
CA VAL A 173 48.31 -19.26 10.30
C VAL A 173 49.18 -20.51 10.48
N PRO A 174 50.52 -20.38 10.61
CA PRO A 174 51.37 -21.53 10.89
C PRO A 174 51.05 -22.09 12.27
N ASP A 175 50.97 -23.41 12.33
CA ASP A 175 50.57 -24.24 13.47
C ASP A 175 51.63 -24.28 14.59
N ASP A 176 52.00 -23.12 15.14
CA ASP A 176 52.92 -23.06 16.29
C ASP A 176 52.73 -21.79 17.12
N LEU A 177 51.70 -21.78 17.97
CA LEU A 177 51.60 -20.86 19.11
C LEU A 177 50.52 -21.32 20.11
N MET A 178 50.74 -22.50 20.68
CA MET A 178 50.15 -22.87 21.97
C MET A 178 51.15 -22.46 23.06
N TRP A 179 50.89 -21.34 23.73
CA TRP A 179 51.48 -21.00 25.02
C TRP A 179 50.37 -20.91 26.07
#